data_AF-A0A7Z9V515-F1
#
_entry.id   AF-A0A7Z9V515-F1
#
_cell.length_a   1.000
_cell.length_b   1.000
_cell.length_c   1.000
_cell.angle_alpha   90.00
_cell.angle_beta   90.00
_cell.angle_gamma   90.00
#
_symmetry.space_group_name_H-M   'P 1'
#
loop_
_entity.id
_entity.type
_entity.pdbx_description
1 polymer ?
#
loop_
_entity_poly.entity_id
_entity_poly.type
_entity_poly.pdbx_seq_one_letter_code
_entity_poly.pdbx_strand_id
1 'polypeptide(L)'
;MHTVLTSAEVLIIKILQALPFWSQWNLLTKLEIVRWMCKRNIDRVILVFDNKTANPVYAGVMVTIMLARAFAVLGYKVDFLLIQGEYSIKWPQYLRSETRIKAFEIEQIGLLEQFLSRHDVQTKVMTWHEFLEYKKTFSRKDYVAFALPVMNRMHKMAIHQFAHNFFKFLTRNLSTQQVDRILLSTEDFSDTHSVPRELSNYVAYNVRVNKDWGSGRDVSVDTFLAAISYLKLHFPDRQILIVSTIEGIEFCKEIAHEQRLELFYSKDYNSSFIGDCFLVLAASQYFSYLAGGMSSVAMLSKIPYIVYARHSTAKSHQKNGRMFAFSAHNQTVLDPEEFEKQMASGFAKA
;
A
#
# COMPACT_ATOMS: atom_id res chain seq x y z
N MET A 1 2.47 32.75 8.26
CA MET A 1 3.77 32.13 8.63
C MET A 1 4.55 31.85 7.35
N HIS A 2 5.47 32.73 6.94
CA HIS A 2 6.52 32.32 6.01
C HIS A 2 7.43 31.36 6.79
N THR A 3 7.31 30.07 6.57
CA THR A 3 8.29 29.10 7.08
C THR A 3 9.57 29.27 6.27
N VAL A 4 10.33 30.31 6.61
CA VAL A 4 11.78 30.30 6.40
C VAL A 4 12.26 29.10 7.21
N LEU A 5 12.88 28.13 6.54
CA LEU A 5 13.52 27.01 7.22
C LEU A 5 14.44 27.60 8.28
N THR A 6 14.30 27.12 9.52
CA THR A 6 15.21 27.53 10.58
C THR A 6 16.65 27.16 10.17
N SER A 7 17.65 27.89 10.68
CA SER A 7 19.06 27.57 10.39
C SER A 7 19.39 26.11 10.73
N ALA A 8 18.72 25.54 11.73
CA ALA A 8 18.79 24.13 12.09
C ALA A 8 18.21 23.20 11.00
N GLU A 9 17.03 23.51 10.45
CA GLU A 9 16.44 22.73 9.35
C GLU A 9 17.29 22.77 8.09
N VAL A 10 17.88 23.92 7.75
CA VAL A 10 18.82 24.05 6.62
C VAL A 10 20.06 23.17 6.83
N LEU A 11 20.62 23.17 8.05
CA LEU A 11 21.75 22.31 8.40
C LEU A 11 21.38 20.82 8.30
N ILE A 12 20.20 20.43 8.80
CA ILE A 12 19.70 19.05 8.70
C ILE A 12 19.58 18.63 7.23
N ILE A 13 19.04 19.48 6.35
CA ILE A 13 18.97 19.18 4.91
C ILE A 13 20.36 18.96 4.32
N LYS A 14 21.33 19.83 4.64
CA LYS A 14 22.71 19.70 4.16
C LYS A 14 23.36 18.39 4.64
N ILE A 15 23.17 18.03 5.91
CA ILE A 15 23.66 16.76 6.47
C ILE A 15 23.00 15.58 5.76
N LEU A 16 21.68 15.62 5.55
CA LEU A 16 20.97 14.57 4.85
C LEU A 16 21.49 14.41 3.43
N GLN A 17 21.68 15.48 2.68
CA GLN A 17 22.19 15.42 1.31
C GLN A 17 23.57 14.75 1.20
N ALA A 18 24.38 14.79 2.26
CA ALA A 18 25.70 14.14 2.31
C ALA A 18 25.66 12.64 2.65
N LEU A 19 24.53 12.12 3.16
CA LEU A 19 24.39 10.71 3.54
C LEU A 19 23.95 9.84 2.36
N PRO A 20 24.23 8.51 2.37
CA PRO A 20 23.58 7.57 1.48
C PRO A 20 22.07 7.66 1.63
N PHE A 21 21.35 7.53 0.51
CA PHE A 21 19.90 7.72 0.43
C PHE A 21 19.10 7.00 1.52
N TRP A 22 19.45 5.75 1.83
CA TRP A 22 18.79 4.93 2.84
C TRP A 22 19.01 5.46 4.28
N SER A 23 20.20 5.97 4.55
CA SER A 23 20.53 6.59 5.84
C SER A 23 19.75 7.88 6.05
N GLN A 24 19.51 8.65 4.98
CA GLN A 24 18.66 9.83 5.03
C GLN A 24 17.23 9.49 5.49
N TRP A 25 16.65 8.43 4.91
CA TRP A 25 15.28 8.02 5.19
C TRP A 25 15.05 7.58 6.63
N ASN A 26 15.94 6.73 7.14
CA ASN A 26 15.85 6.24 8.51
C ASN A 26 16.05 7.38 9.51
N LEU A 27 17.00 8.28 9.25
CA LEU A 27 17.23 9.44 10.12
C LEU A 27 16.03 10.38 10.13
N LEU A 28 15.50 10.74 8.95
CA LEU A 28 14.33 11.61 8.82
C LEU A 28 13.09 11.04 9.51
N THR A 29 12.82 9.74 9.36
CA THR A 29 11.70 9.11 10.05
C THR A 29 11.88 9.21 11.57
N LYS A 30 13.09 8.92 12.09
CA LYS A 30 13.38 9.03 13.53
C LYS A 30 13.24 10.46 14.03
N LEU A 31 13.74 11.44 13.28
CA LEU A 31 13.58 12.86 13.60
C LEU A 31 12.11 13.26 13.61
N GLU A 32 11.32 12.79 12.66
CA GLU A 32 9.88 13.05 12.62
C GLU A 32 9.17 12.45 13.83
N ILE A 33 9.50 11.22 14.21
CA ILE A 33 8.96 10.57 15.42
C ILE A 33 9.29 11.40 16.66
N VAL A 34 10.56 11.81 16.83
CA VAL A 34 10.98 12.64 17.97
C VAL A 34 10.25 13.99 17.96
N ARG A 35 10.14 14.64 16.80
CA ARG A 35 9.43 15.92 16.63
C ARG A 35 7.96 15.78 17.03
N TRP A 36 7.29 14.71 16.61
CA TRP A 36 5.93 14.41 17.01
C TRP A 36 5.82 14.22 18.53
N MET A 37 6.65 13.37 19.12
CA MET A 37 6.65 13.08 20.56
C MET A 37 6.93 14.32 21.42
N CYS A 38 7.79 15.24 20.94
CA CYS A 38 8.14 16.46 21.67
C CYS A 38 7.07 17.56 21.52
N LYS A 39 6.22 17.49 20.49
CA LYS A 39 5.22 18.52 20.25
C LYS A 39 4.04 18.33 21.19
N ARG A 40 3.91 19.27 22.14
CA ARG A 40 2.78 19.34 23.06
C ARG A 40 1.57 20.01 22.41
N ASN A 41 0.36 19.67 22.86
CA ASN A 41 -0.90 20.29 22.46
C ASN A 41 -1.19 20.25 20.95
N ILE A 42 -1.08 19.06 20.37
CA ILE A 42 -1.53 18.81 18.98
C ILE A 42 -3.05 18.57 19.02
N ASP A 43 -3.82 19.46 18.38
CA ASP A 43 -5.27 19.28 18.24
C ASP A 43 -5.61 18.55 16.93
N ARG A 44 -4.77 18.73 15.90
CA ARG A 44 -5.00 18.20 14.55
C ARG A 44 -3.71 17.76 13.87
N VAL A 45 -3.75 16.62 13.20
CA VAL A 45 -2.68 16.07 12.36
C VAL A 45 -3.04 16.24 10.89
N ILE A 46 -2.10 16.71 10.08
CA ILE A 46 -2.29 16.97 8.66
C ILE A 46 -1.33 16.08 7.88
N LEU A 47 -1.88 15.16 7.09
CA LEU A 47 -1.16 14.26 6.21
C LEU A 47 -1.33 14.74 4.77
N VAL A 48 -0.22 14.82 4.03
CA VAL A 48 -0.23 15.31 2.65
C VAL A 48 0.34 14.27 1.71
N PHE A 49 -0.49 13.73 0.83
CA PHE A 49 -0.06 12.82 -0.24
C PHE A 49 0.01 13.58 -1.56
N ASP A 50 1.22 13.88 -2.04
CA ASP A 50 1.43 14.66 -3.26
C ASP A 50 1.83 13.78 -4.45
N ASN A 51 0.96 13.69 -5.45
CA ASN A 51 1.18 12.92 -6.68
C ASN A 51 2.37 13.41 -7.50
N LYS A 52 2.83 14.66 -7.31
CA LYS A 52 4.09 15.12 -7.91
C LYS A 52 5.27 14.36 -7.33
N THR A 53 5.23 13.98 -6.06
CA THR A 53 6.36 13.30 -5.40
C THR A 53 6.23 11.78 -5.43
N ALA A 54 5.01 11.25 -5.42
CA ALA A 54 4.74 9.83 -5.35
C ALA A 54 4.89 9.12 -6.70
N ASN A 55 5.24 7.84 -6.65
CA ASN A 55 5.11 6.93 -7.80
C ASN A 55 3.62 6.60 -8.02
N PRO A 56 3.19 6.26 -9.25
CA PRO A 56 1.80 5.93 -9.54
C PRO A 56 1.48 4.50 -9.10
N VAL A 57 1.55 4.25 -7.79
CA VAL A 57 1.29 2.94 -7.18
C VAL A 57 0.39 3.09 -5.96
N TYR A 58 -0.64 2.24 -5.87
CA TYR A 58 -1.60 2.31 -4.76
C TYR A 58 -0.96 2.05 -3.40
N ALA A 59 0.10 1.23 -3.31
CA ALA A 59 0.76 0.92 -2.05
C ALA A 59 1.21 2.19 -1.28
N GLY A 60 1.60 3.25 -2.00
CA GLY A 60 2.02 4.49 -1.37
C GLY A 60 0.87 5.24 -0.67
N VAL A 61 -0.27 5.37 -1.36
CA VAL A 61 -1.45 6.01 -0.79
C VAL A 61 -2.05 5.15 0.33
N MET A 62 -2.09 3.83 0.13
CA MET A 62 -2.60 2.87 1.13
C MET A 62 -1.86 2.99 2.46
N VAL A 63 -0.52 3.00 2.46
CA VAL A 63 0.24 3.16 3.71
C VAL A 63 -0.01 4.51 4.39
N THR A 64 -0.24 5.57 3.59
CA THR A 64 -0.56 6.90 4.14
C THR A 64 -1.97 6.93 4.74
N ILE A 65 -2.93 6.24 4.13
CA ILE A 65 -4.29 6.00 4.68
C ILE A 65 -4.18 5.31 6.04
N MET A 66 -3.36 4.25 6.15
CA MET A 66 -3.20 3.54 7.43
C MET A 66 -2.57 4.42 8.51
N LEU A 67 -1.64 5.30 8.13
CA LEU A 67 -1.09 6.28 9.06
C LEU A 67 -2.16 7.29 9.54
N ALA A 68 -3.08 7.70 8.66
CA ALA A 68 -4.22 8.54 9.04
C ALA A 68 -5.15 7.84 10.03
N ARG A 69 -5.51 6.57 9.76
CA ARG A 69 -6.28 5.73 10.69
C ARG A 69 -5.59 5.62 12.05
N ALA A 70 -4.27 5.44 12.07
CA ALA A 70 -3.50 5.37 13.31
C ALA A 70 -3.59 6.64 14.15
N PHE A 71 -3.49 7.83 13.53
CA PHE A 71 -3.67 9.10 14.25
C PHE A 71 -5.12 9.30 14.72
N ALA A 72 -6.12 8.91 13.92
CA ALA A 72 -7.52 9.00 14.33
C ALA A 72 -7.81 8.08 15.54
N VAL A 73 -7.28 6.85 15.56
CA VAL A 73 -7.42 5.92 16.69
C VAL A 73 -6.70 6.40 17.95
N LEU A 74 -5.66 7.21 17.80
CA LEU A 74 -4.99 7.92 18.90
C LEU A 74 -5.77 9.14 19.40
N GLY A 75 -6.92 9.47 18.79
CA GLY A 75 -7.81 10.55 19.22
C GLY A 75 -7.49 11.92 18.63
N TYR A 76 -6.63 11.99 17.61
CA TYR A 76 -6.38 13.25 16.91
C TYR A 76 -7.44 13.49 15.83
N LYS A 77 -7.82 14.75 15.62
CA LYS A 77 -8.47 15.16 14.37
C LYS A 77 -7.47 15.02 13.24
N VAL A 78 -7.85 14.41 12.13
CA VAL A 78 -6.92 14.18 11.02
C VAL A 78 -7.44 14.84 9.74
N ASP A 79 -6.61 15.62 9.09
CA ASP A 79 -6.83 16.05 7.71
C ASP A 79 -5.95 15.20 6.78
N PHE A 80 -6.56 14.52 5.82
CA PHE A 80 -5.86 13.85 4.72
C PHE A 80 -6.00 14.69 3.45
N LEU A 81 -4.88 15.25 2.99
CA LEU A 81 -4.83 16.12 1.81
C LEU A 81 -4.20 15.35 0.64
N LEU A 82 -5.00 15.07 -0.40
CA LEU A 82 -4.52 14.49 -1.66
C LEU A 82 -4.22 15.63 -2.63
N ILE A 83 -2.94 15.80 -2.98
CA ILE A 83 -2.50 16.85 -3.92
C ILE A 83 -2.45 16.31 -5.34
N GLN A 84 -3.19 16.96 -6.23
CA GLN A 84 -3.42 16.60 -7.63
C GLN A 84 -3.04 17.74 -8.60
N GLY A 85 -3.09 17.45 -9.90
CA GLY A 85 -2.80 18.42 -10.98
C GLY A 85 -1.33 18.51 -11.40
N GLU A 86 -0.39 18.02 -10.59
CA GLU A 86 1.01 17.84 -10.97
C GLU A 86 1.48 16.44 -10.60
N TYR A 87 2.28 15.81 -11.48
CA TYR A 87 2.67 14.41 -11.36
C TYR A 87 4.18 14.23 -11.42
N SER A 88 4.67 13.16 -10.81
CA SER A 88 6.09 12.87 -10.85
C SER A 88 6.56 12.60 -12.27
N ILE A 89 7.72 13.15 -12.62
CA ILE A 89 8.42 12.83 -13.87
C ILE A 89 8.82 11.34 -13.98
N LYS A 90 8.66 10.56 -12.90
CA LYS A 90 8.87 9.11 -12.90
C LYS A 90 7.62 8.33 -13.33
N TRP A 91 6.47 8.98 -13.45
CA TRP A 91 5.29 8.31 -13.98
C TRP A 91 5.58 7.89 -15.42
N PRO A 92 5.39 6.61 -15.77
CA PRO A 92 5.54 6.14 -17.14
C PRO A 92 4.75 7.01 -18.12
N GLN A 93 5.29 7.23 -19.31
CA GLN A 93 4.69 8.13 -20.30
C GLN A 93 3.23 7.78 -20.62
N TYR A 94 2.91 6.49 -20.70
CA TYR A 94 1.56 6.02 -21.02
C TYR A 94 0.53 6.35 -19.92
N LEU A 95 0.95 6.50 -18.65
CA LEU A 95 0.09 6.98 -17.55
C LEU A 95 -0.10 8.49 -17.56
N ARG A 96 0.59 9.22 -18.45
CA ARG A 96 0.47 10.68 -18.53
C ARG A 96 -0.64 11.15 -19.45
N SER A 97 -1.42 10.24 -20.04
CA SER A 97 -2.64 10.65 -20.75
C SER A 97 -3.65 11.18 -19.74
N GLU A 98 -4.36 12.25 -20.11
CA GLU A 98 -5.34 12.89 -19.23
C GLU A 98 -6.40 11.90 -18.74
N THR A 99 -6.88 11.01 -19.61
CA THR A 99 -7.86 9.98 -19.25
C THR A 99 -7.33 9.00 -18.21
N ARG A 100 -6.09 8.50 -18.35
CA ARG A 100 -5.52 7.56 -17.37
C ARG A 100 -5.18 8.24 -16.05
N ILE A 101 -4.72 9.49 -16.10
CA ILE A 101 -4.52 10.31 -14.89
C ILE A 101 -5.84 10.45 -14.14
N LYS A 102 -6.91 10.91 -14.81
CA LYS A 102 -8.22 11.10 -14.18
C LYS A 102 -8.78 9.79 -13.61
N ALA A 103 -8.64 8.69 -14.34
CA ALA A 103 -9.06 7.37 -13.84
C ALA A 103 -8.30 6.99 -12.55
N PHE A 104 -6.98 7.18 -12.53
CA PHE A 104 -6.15 6.92 -11.35
C PHE A 104 -6.51 7.84 -10.18
N GLU A 105 -6.79 9.12 -10.44
CA GLU A 105 -7.23 10.08 -9.43
C GLU A 105 -8.57 9.68 -8.81
N ILE A 106 -9.54 9.30 -9.64
CA ILE A 106 -10.86 8.81 -9.18
C ILE A 106 -10.68 7.59 -8.27
N GLU A 107 -9.82 6.64 -8.65
CA GLU A 107 -9.54 5.48 -7.81
C GLU A 107 -8.84 5.84 -6.50
N GLN A 108 -7.89 6.78 -6.51
CA GLN A 108 -7.28 7.27 -5.26
C GLN A 108 -8.31 7.91 -4.34
N ILE A 109 -9.20 8.74 -4.88
CA ILE A 109 -10.29 9.36 -4.12
C ILE A 109 -11.20 8.29 -3.54
N GLY A 110 -11.62 7.31 -4.34
CA GLY A 110 -12.44 6.20 -3.87
C GLY A 110 -11.75 5.38 -2.76
N LEU A 111 -10.43 5.19 -2.81
CA LEU A 111 -9.69 4.54 -1.72
C LEU A 111 -9.75 5.36 -0.41
N LEU A 112 -9.65 6.68 -0.50
CA LEU A 112 -9.76 7.57 0.67
C LEU A 112 -11.18 7.51 1.24
N GLU A 113 -12.20 7.65 0.41
CA GLU A 113 -13.60 7.57 0.82
C GLU A 113 -13.91 6.22 1.46
N GLN A 114 -13.46 5.13 0.83
CA GLN A 114 -13.72 3.78 1.34
C GLN A 114 -13.05 3.55 2.70
N PHE A 115 -11.74 3.78 2.80
CA PHE A 115 -10.96 3.35 3.97
C PHE A 115 -10.87 4.39 5.10
N LEU A 116 -11.32 5.63 4.87
CA LEU A 116 -11.32 6.67 5.91
C LEU A 116 -12.73 7.08 6.37
N SER A 117 -13.80 6.69 5.66
CA SER A 117 -15.19 7.08 6.00
C SER A 117 -15.65 6.73 7.42
N ARG A 118 -15.12 5.63 7.98
CA ARG A 118 -15.46 5.16 9.34
C ARG A 118 -14.55 5.75 10.44
N HIS A 119 -13.66 6.65 10.06
CA HIS A 119 -12.70 7.29 10.96
C HIS A 119 -12.95 8.80 11.01
N ASP A 120 -12.56 9.45 12.11
CA ASP A 120 -12.62 10.91 12.24
C ASP A 120 -11.49 11.58 11.43
N VAL A 121 -11.58 11.45 10.11
CA VAL A 121 -10.58 11.92 9.15
C VAL A 121 -11.28 12.75 8.07
N GLN A 122 -10.93 14.03 7.98
CA GLN A 122 -11.38 14.90 6.91
C GLN A 122 -10.49 14.70 5.67
N THR A 123 -11.07 14.24 4.57
CA THR A 123 -10.36 14.13 3.28
C THR A 123 -10.56 15.40 2.45
N LYS A 124 -9.50 15.87 1.78
CA LYS A 124 -9.56 16.98 0.83
C LYS A 124 -8.71 16.67 -0.39
N VAL A 125 -9.29 16.88 -1.57
CA VAL A 125 -8.59 16.81 -2.85
C VAL A 125 -8.34 18.23 -3.31
N MET A 126 -7.09 18.56 -3.63
CA MET A 126 -6.72 19.93 -4.01
C MET A 126 -5.46 19.96 -4.87
N THR A 127 -5.23 21.08 -5.54
CA THR A 127 -3.98 21.41 -6.21
C THR A 127 -2.92 21.89 -5.21
N TRP A 128 -1.66 21.96 -5.64
CA TRP A 128 -0.60 22.51 -4.80
C TRP A 128 -0.84 23.99 -4.44
N HIS A 129 -1.41 24.76 -5.36
CA HIS A 129 -1.74 26.17 -5.10
C HIS A 129 -2.79 26.30 -4.00
N GLU A 130 -3.87 25.53 -4.09
CA GLU A 130 -4.92 25.49 -3.07
C GLU A 130 -4.38 25.00 -1.72
N PHE A 131 -3.44 24.06 -1.71
CA PHE A 131 -2.74 23.66 -0.48
C PHE A 131 -1.96 24.81 0.16
N LEU A 132 -1.26 25.63 -0.64
CA LEU A 132 -0.53 26.79 -0.12
C LEU A 132 -1.48 27.82 0.51
N GLU A 133 -2.68 28.01 -0.05
CA GLU A 133 -3.73 28.84 0.53
C GLU A 133 -4.31 28.21 1.80
N TYR A 134 -4.66 26.93 1.75
CA TYR A 134 -5.20 26.18 2.90
C TYR A 134 -4.23 26.20 4.08
N LYS A 135 -2.92 26.07 3.82
CA LYS A 135 -1.85 26.15 4.83
C LYS A 135 -1.87 27.46 5.62
N LYS A 136 -2.33 28.57 5.03
CA LYS A 136 -2.42 29.87 5.75
C LYS A 136 -3.38 29.81 6.94
N THR A 137 -4.31 28.86 6.93
CA THR A 137 -5.26 28.61 8.03
C THR A 137 -4.65 27.81 9.19
N PHE A 138 -3.44 27.27 9.03
CA PHE A 138 -2.85 26.39 10.03
C PHE A 138 -2.47 27.17 11.29
N SER A 139 -2.78 26.58 12.44
CA SER A 139 -2.44 27.10 13.76
C SER A 139 -1.18 26.43 14.33
N ARG A 140 -0.69 26.92 15.47
CA ARG A 140 0.44 26.30 16.18
C ARG A 140 0.13 24.87 16.65
N LYS A 141 -1.15 24.56 16.86
CA LYS A 141 -1.65 23.26 17.31
C LYS A 141 -1.78 22.23 16.18
N ASP A 142 -1.59 22.65 14.93
CA ASP A 142 -1.61 21.74 13.80
C ASP A 142 -0.24 21.09 13.62
N TYR A 143 -0.22 19.77 13.43
CA TYR A 143 0.98 19.00 13.13
C TYR A 143 0.94 18.51 11.68
N VAL A 144 1.75 19.13 10.81
CA VAL A 144 1.95 18.63 9.45
C VAL A 144 2.98 17.50 9.50
N ALA A 145 2.52 16.28 9.26
CA ALA A 145 3.37 15.11 9.22
C ALA A 145 4.32 15.19 8.03
N PHE A 146 5.60 14.98 8.30
CA PHE A 146 6.71 15.11 7.38
C PHE A 146 6.73 16.48 6.70
N ALA A 147 6.55 17.55 7.48
CA ALA A 147 6.47 18.92 6.97
C ALA A 147 7.63 19.26 6.02
N LEU A 148 8.85 18.84 6.35
CA LEU A 148 10.04 19.15 5.55
C LEU A 148 9.96 18.56 4.12
N PRO A 149 9.79 17.24 3.90
CA PRO A 149 9.64 16.70 2.55
C PRO A 149 8.39 17.22 1.83
N VAL A 150 7.28 17.44 2.53
CA VAL A 150 6.05 17.99 1.94
C VAL A 150 6.32 19.38 1.37
N MET A 151 6.87 20.30 2.17
CA MET A 151 7.10 21.69 1.75
C MET A 151 8.13 21.82 0.62
N ASN A 152 9.12 20.92 0.56
CA ASN A 152 10.15 20.94 -0.47
C ASN A 152 9.77 20.13 -1.73
N ARG A 153 8.63 19.43 -1.73
CA ARG A 153 8.15 18.55 -2.82
C ARG A 153 9.26 17.68 -3.43
N MET A 154 10.13 17.12 -2.59
CA MET A 154 11.31 16.39 -3.06
C MET A 154 10.90 15.01 -3.58
N HIS A 155 11.01 14.76 -4.89
CA HIS A 155 10.67 13.46 -5.50
C HIS A 155 11.41 12.25 -4.91
N LYS A 156 12.58 12.47 -4.30
CA LYS A 156 13.38 11.43 -3.63
C LYS A 156 12.90 11.16 -2.19
N MET A 157 11.97 11.95 -1.68
CA MET A 157 11.48 11.92 -0.30
C MET A 157 9.95 11.95 -0.30
N ALA A 158 9.34 11.07 -1.08
CA ALA A 158 7.89 10.95 -1.11
C ALA A 158 7.37 10.45 0.25
N ILE A 159 6.24 11.01 0.71
CA ILE A 159 5.72 10.77 2.06
C ILE A 159 5.56 9.29 2.40
N HIS A 160 5.12 8.47 1.44
CA HIS A 160 4.81 7.05 1.66
C HIS A 160 6.01 6.24 2.16
N GLN A 161 7.23 6.66 1.82
CA GLN A 161 8.46 5.99 2.27
C GLN A 161 8.66 6.15 3.78
N PHE A 162 8.38 7.34 4.31
CA PHE A 162 8.45 7.63 5.74
C PHE A 162 7.20 7.13 6.47
N ALA A 163 6.04 7.24 5.84
CA ALA A 163 4.77 6.82 6.40
C ALA A 163 4.80 5.34 6.79
N HIS A 164 5.43 4.47 5.99
CA HIS A 164 5.56 3.06 6.31
C HIS A 164 6.31 2.82 7.63
N ASN A 165 7.47 3.47 7.81
CA ASN A 165 8.29 3.30 9.01
C ASN A 165 7.64 3.95 10.24
N PHE A 166 7.01 5.11 10.07
CA PHE A 166 6.27 5.78 11.13
C PHE A 166 5.07 4.93 11.57
N PHE A 167 4.31 4.39 10.62
CA PHE A 167 3.21 3.48 10.87
C PHE A 167 3.65 2.22 11.64
N LYS A 168 4.78 1.63 11.24
CA LYS A 168 5.40 0.51 11.97
C LYS A 168 5.80 0.90 13.40
N PHE A 169 6.33 2.10 13.59
CA PHE A 169 6.65 2.62 14.92
C PHE A 169 5.39 2.77 15.78
N LEU A 170 4.34 3.40 15.26
CA LEU A 170 3.08 3.60 16.00
C LEU A 170 2.48 2.25 16.39
N THR A 171 2.23 1.37 15.43
CA THR A 171 1.56 0.07 15.67
C THR A 171 2.31 -0.84 16.64
N ARG A 172 3.63 -0.72 16.75
CA ARG A 172 4.42 -1.44 17.77
C ARG A 172 4.13 -0.98 19.20
N ASN A 173 3.70 0.27 19.38
CA ASN A 173 3.47 0.89 20.67
C ASN A 173 1.97 1.05 21.00
N LEU A 174 1.09 0.49 20.17
CA LEU A 174 -0.36 0.49 20.38
C LEU A 174 -0.82 -0.84 20.99
N SER A 175 -1.96 -0.81 21.69
CA SER A 175 -2.63 -2.03 22.14
C SER A 175 -3.18 -2.82 20.95
N THR A 176 -3.40 -4.13 21.12
CA THR A 176 -4.03 -4.98 20.10
C THR A 176 -5.37 -4.41 19.64
N GLN A 177 -6.22 -3.94 20.57
CA GLN A 177 -7.51 -3.34 20.22
C GLN A 177 -7.38 -2.09 19.34
N GLN A 178 -6.39 -1.24 19.62
CA GLN A 178 -6.12 -0.06 18.79
C GLN A 178 -5.61 -0.47 17.40
N VAL A 179 -4.68 -1.41 17.33
CA VAL A 179 -4.19 -1.94 16.05
C VAL A 179 -5.34 -2.53 15.24
N ASP A 180 -6.23 -3.28 15.87
CA ASP A 180 -7.38 -3.90 15.23
C ASP A 180 -8.33 -2.90 14.58
N ARG A 181 -8.54 -1.75 15.24
CA ARG A 181 -9.32 -0.63 14.68
C ARG A 181 -8.62 0.07 13.51
N ILE A 182 -7.30 -0.07 13.40
CA ILE A 182 -6.50 0.54 12.34
C ILE A 182 -6.44 -0.36 11.11
N LEU A 183 -6.42 -1.69 11.26
CA LEU A 183 -6.23 -2.62 10.14
C LEU A 183 -7.44 -2.65 9.18
N LEU A 184 -7.16 -2.94 7.90
CA LEU A 184 -8.17 -3.11 6.87
C LEU A 184 -9.01 -4.35 7.12
N SER A 185 -10.30 -4.26 6.84
CA SER A 185 -11.25 -5.37 6.93
C SER A 185 -12.37 -5.25 5.89
N THR A 186 -13.17 -6.30 5.73
CA THR A 186 -14.38 -6.25 4.91
C THR A 186 -15.42 -5.28 5.45
N GLU A 187 -15.40 -4.97 6.75
CA GLU A 187 -16.29 -3.97 7.35
C GLU A 187 -15.98 -2.54 6.88
N ASP A 188 -14.80 -2.30 6.31
CA ASP A 188 -14.50 -1.00 5.70
C ASP A 188 -15.37 -0.74 4.45
N PHE A 189 -16.04 -1.76 3.92
CA PHE A 189 -16.92 -1.66 2.75
C PHE A 189 -18.39 -1.51 3.17
N SER A 190 -19.14 -0.71 2.43
CA SER A 190 -20.61 -0.65 2.60
C SER A 190 -21.25 -1.97 2.16
N ASP A 191 -22.50 -2.20 2.56
CA ASP A 191 -23.30 -3.40 2.23
C ASP A 191 -23.49 -3.65 0.71
N THR A 192 -23.04 -2.72 -0.13
CA THR A 192 -23.02 -2.86 -1.60
C THR A 192 -22.00 -3.87 -2.11
N HIS A 193 -21.02 -4.26 -1.29
CA HIS A 193 -20.04 -5.28 -1.67
C HIS A 193 -20.36 -6.60 -0.96
N SER A 194 -20.59 -7.64 -1.76
CA SER A 194 -20.80 -8.99 -1.27
C SER A 194 -19.91 -9.95 -2.05
N VAL A 195 -19.42 -10.99 -1.36
CA VAL A 195 -18.73 -12.08 -2.06
C VAL A 195 -19.75 -12.78 -2.97
N PRO A 196 -19.44 -13.00 -4.26
CA PRO A 196 -20.29 -13.76 -5.17
C PRO A 196 -20.65 -15.13 -4.57
N ARG A 197 -21.89 -15.61 -4.79
CA ARG A 197 -22.40 -16.83 -4.13
C ARG A 197 -21.61 -18.08 -4.54
N GLU A 198 -21.15 -18.11 -5.78
CA GLU A 198 -20.31 -19.14 -6.38
C GLU A 198 -18.90 -19.19 -5.79
N LEU A 199 -18.46 -18.11 -5.14
CA LEU A 199 -17.14 -17.98 -4.54
C LEU A 199 -17.23 -18.14 -3.03
N SER A 200 -17.03 -19.37 -2.54
CA SER A 200 -17.07 -19.69 -1.12
C SER A 200 -15.73 -20.28 -0.69
N ASN A 201 -15.15 -19.77 0.41
CA ASN A 201 -13.87 -20.22 0.97
C ASN A 201 -12.73 -20.33 -0.07
N TYR A 202 -12.19 -19.19 -0.48
CA TYR A 202 -11.20 -19.11 -1.55
C TYR A 202 -9.85 -18.53 -1.11
N VAL A 203 -8.83 -18.81 -1.89
CA VAL A 203 -7.53 -18.12 -1.87
C VAL A 203 -7.53 -17.04 -2.95
N ALA A 204 -7.24 -15.80 -2.57
CA ALA A 204 -7.01 -14.72 -3.53
C ALA A 204 -5.54 -14.77 -3.99
N TYR A 205 -5.32 -15.16 -5.24
CA TYR A 205 -4.01 -15.11 -5.90
C TYR A 205 -3.87 -13.83 -6.72
N ASN A 206 -3.09 -12.88 -6.23
CA ASN A 206 -2.73 -11.70 -7.01
C ASN A 206 -1.64 -12.02 -8.04
N VAL A 207 -2.00 -11.94 -9.31
CA VAL A 207 -1.11 -12.10 -10.47
C VAL A 207 -0.80 -10.73 -11.05
N ARG A 208 0.48 -10.46 -11.29
CA ARG A 208 0.91 -9.23 -11.97
C ARG A 208 1.27 -9.54 -13.41
N VAL A 209 0.58 -8.88 -14.33
CA VAL A 209 0.96 -8.77 -15.74
C VAL A 209 0.81 -7.31 -16.13
N ASN A 210 1.88 -6.69 -16.63
CA ASN A 210 1.86 -5.29 -17.00
C ASN A 210 2.66 -5.07 -18.29
N LYS A 211 1.93 -4.89 -19.39
CA LYS A 211 2.52 -4.62 -20.71
C LYS A 211 3.22 -3.26 -20.79
N ASP A 212 2.90 -2.34 -19.89
CA ASP A 212 3.28 -0.94 -20.02
C ASP A 212 4.52 -0.57 -19.19
N TRP A 213 4.75 -1.18 -18.02
CA TRP A 213 5.91 -0.90 -17.15
C TRP A 213 6.16 -1.92 -16.04
N GLY A 214 7.43 -1.98 -15.61
CA GLY A 214 7.82 -2.78 -14.47
C GLY A 214 7.62 -4.28 -14.70
N SER A 215 7.74 -4.71 -15.96
CA SER A 215 7.56 -6.09 -16.43
C SER A 215 8.55 -7.09 -15.81
N GLY A 216 9.65 -6.61 -15.23
CA GLY A 216 10.57 -7.45 -14.44
C GLY A 216 9.96 -8.05 -13.17
N ARG A 217 8.68 -7.75 -12.87
CA ARG A 217 7.88 -8.39 -11.81
C ARG A 217 6.67 -9.14 -12.35
N ASP A 218 6.53 -9.24 -13.67
CA ASP A 218 5.41 -9.95 -14.26
C ASP A 218 5.61 -11.46 -14.12
N VAL A 219 4.49 -12.16 -13.97
CA VAL A 219 4.47 -13.60 -13.81
C VAL A 219 4.62 -14.26 -15.19
N SER A 220 5.54 -15.22 -15.32
CA SER A 220 5.64 -16.09 -16.50
C SER A 220 4.62 -17.23 -16.44
N VAL A 221 4.37 -17.89 -17.57
CA VAL A 221 3.49 -19.08 -17.65
C VAL A 221 3.92 -20.15 -16.64
N ASP A 222 5.20 -20.50 -16.62
CA ASP A 222 5.75 -21.52 -15.70
C ASP A 222 5.54 -21.12 -14.23
N THR A 223 5.79 -19.84 -13.92
CA THR A 223 5.61 -19.31 -12.56
C THR A 223 4.13 -19.31 -12.15
N PHE A 224 3.23 -19.01 -13.09
CA PHE A 224 1.80 -19.07 -12.86
C PHE A 224 1.36 -20.51 -12.54
N LEU A 225 1.73 -21.48 -13.38
CA LEU A 225 1.39 -22.89 -13.18
C LEU A 225 2.00 -23.47 -11.90
N ALA A 226 3.24 -23.09 -11.59
CA ALA A 226 3.91 -23.38 -10.34
C ALA A 226 3.10 -22.90 -9.13
N ALA A 227 2.65 -21.65 -9.15
CA ALA A 227 1.84 -21.07 -8.08
C ALA A 227 0.48 -21.76 -7.95
N ILE A 228 -0.20 -22.09 -9.06
CA ILE A 228 -1.46 -22.83 -9.01
C ILE A 228 -1.24 -24.21 -8.38
N SER A 229 -0.19 -24.93 -8.77
CA SER A 229 0.13 -26.25 -8.21
C SER A 229 0.41 -26.18 -6.72
N TYR A 230 1.21 -25.19 -6.29
CA TYR A 230 1.45 -24.89 -4.88
C TYR A 230 0.14 -24.63 -4.12
N LEU A 231 -0.73 -23.78 -4.66
CA LEU A 231 -1.99 -23.42 -4.01
C LEU A 231 -2.93 -24.61 -3.89
N LYS A 232 -3.06 -25.43 -4.93
CA LYS A 232 -3.88 -26.65 -4.90
C LYS A 232 -3.35 -27.67 -3.88
N LEU A 233 -2.03 -27.80 -3.74
CA LEU A 233 -1.44 -28.73 -2.78
C LEU A 233 -1.59 -28.25 -1.33
N HIS A 234 -1.41 -26.96 -1.06
CA HIS A 234 -1.46 -26.42 0.31
C HIS A 234 -2.87 -26.00 0.77
N PHE A 235 -3.79 -25.80 -0.17
CA PHE A 235 -5.15 -25.38 0.10
C PHE A 235 -6.16 -26.18 -0.77
N PRO A 236 -6.17 -27.52 -0.67
CA PRO A 236 -6.93 -28.39 -1.59
C PRO A 236 -8.45 -28.16 -1.54
N ASP A 237 -8.98 -27.76 -0.38
CA ASP A 237 -10.42 -27.54 -0.18
C ASP A 237 -10.85 -26.09 -0.48
N ARG A 238 -10.00 -25.31 -1.16
CA ARG A 238 -10.25 -23.89 -1.43
C ARG A 238 -10.28 -23.60 -2.92
N GLN A 239 -11.25 -22.78 -3.32
CA GLN A 239 -11.28 -22.22 -4.67
C GLN A 239 -10.12 -21.23 -4.85
N ILE A 240 -9.65 -21.04 -6.08
CA ILE A 240 -8.60 -20.07 -6.40
C ILE A 240 -9.24 -18.93 -7.19
N LEU A 241 -9.23 -17.72 -6.61
CA LEU A 241 -9.61 -16.48 -7.26
C LEU A 241 -8.35 -15.77 -7.76
N ILE A 242 -8.23 -15.57 -9.06
CA ILE A 242 -7.22 -14.72 -9.67
C ILE A 242 -7.64 -13.26 -9.52
N VAL A 243 -6.77 -12.46 -8.93
CA VAL A 243 -6.92 -11.00 -8.79
C VAL A 243 -5.84 -10.33 -9.65
N SER A 244 -6.25 -9.56 -10.65
CA SER A 244 -5.33 -8.86 -11.55
C SER A 244 -6.04 -7.72 -12.29
N THR A 245 -5.29 -6.91 -13.05
CA THR A 245 -5.88 -6.06 -14.10
C THR A 245 -6.51 -6.94 -15.20
N ILE A 246 -7.33 -6.33 -16.05
CA ILE A 246 -8.00 -7.00 -17.18
C ILE A 246 -6.99 -7.78 -18.03
N GLU A 247 -5.86 -7.16 -18.39
CA GLU A 247 -4.84 -7.80 -19.22
C GLU A 247 -4.25 -9.05 -18.56
N GLY A 248 -4.05 -9.02 -17.24
CA GLY A 248 -3.55 -10.18 -16.53
C GLY A 248 -4.63 -11.25 -16.30
N ILE A 249 -5.91 -10.88 -16.22
CA ILE A 249 -7.01 -11.86 -16.23
C ILE A 249 -7.06 -12.60 -17.57
N GLU A 250 -6.98 -11.88 -18.69
CA GLU A 250 -6.97 -12.52 -20.02
C GLU A 250 -5.78 -13.47 -20.18
N PHE A 251 -4.58 -13.03 -19.76
CA PHE A 251 -3.39 -13.90 -19.72
C PHE A 251 -3.62 -15.18 -18.90
N CYS A 252 -4.23 -15.08 -17.72
CA CYS A 252 -4.49 -16.24 -16.88
C CYS A 252 -5.57 -17.16 -17.48
N LYS A 253 -6.63 -16.60 -18.08
CA LYS A 253 -7.71 -17.34 -18.72
C LYS A 253 -7.22 -18.20 -19.88
N GLU A 254 -6.31 -17.67 -20.70
CA GLU A 254 -5.70 -18.39 -21.82
C GLU A 254 -4.97 -19.65 -21.31
N ILE A 255 -4.07 -19.48 -20.35
CA ILE A 255 -3.30 -20.60 -19.76
C ILE A 255 -4.24 -21.58 -19.05
N ALA A 256 -5.22 -21.10 -18.29
CA ALA A 256 -6.16 -21.94 -17.57
C ALA A 256 -7.02 -22.80 -18.50
N HIS A 257 -7.44 -22.24 -19.64
CA HIS A 257 -8.17 -22.97 -20.67
C HIS A 257 -7.31 -24.10 -21.28
N GLU A 258 -6.07 -23.80 -21.67
CA GLU A 258 -5.14 -24.80 -22.21
C GLU A 258 -4.86 -25.95 -21.23
N GLN A 259 -4.72 -25.61 -19.95
CA GLN A 259 -4.37 -26.54 -18.88
C GLN A 259 -5.59 -27.15 -18.18
N ARG A 260 -6.81 -26.83 -18.63
CA ARG A 260 -8.09 -27.25 -18.04
C ARG A 260 -8.17 -26.99 -16.53
N LEU A 261 -7.73 -25.80 -16.12
CA LEU A 261 -7.76 -25.35 -14.73
C LEU A 261 -9.08 -24.66 -14.42
N GLU A 262 -9.75 -25.12 -13.37
CA GLU A 262 -10.92 -24.45 -12.80
C GLU A 262 -10.46 -23.32 -11.87
N LEU A 263 -10.63 -22.07 -12.32
CA LEU A 263 -10.25 -20.85 -11.60
C LEU A 263 -11.37 -19.82 -11.68
N PHE A 264 -11.42 -18.93 -10.70
CA PHE A 264 -12.28 -17.74 -10.70
C PHE A 264 -11.47 -16.48 -11.00
N TYR A 265 -12.12 -15.42 -11.49
CA TYR A 265 -11.44 -14.20 -11.90
C TYR A 265 -12.13 -12.97 -11.30
N SER A 266 -11.37 -12.08 -10.65
CA SER A 266 -11.94 -10.91 -9.98
C SER A 266 -12.73 -9.99 -10.92
N LYS A 267 -12.31 -9.94 -12.20
CA LYS A 267 -12.94 -9.13 -13.25
C LYS A 267 -14.24 -9.67 -13.81
N ASP A 268 -14.62 -10.89 -13.44
CA ASP A 268 -15.97 -11.40 -13.69
C ASP A 268 -16.99 -10.85 -12.66
N TYR A 269 -16.50 -10.26 -11.56
CA TYR A 269 -17.34 -9.78 -10.44
C TYR A 269 -17.27 -8.27 -10.21
N ASN A 270 -16.13 -7.65 -10.49
CA ASN A 270 -15.94 -6.21 -10.31
C ASN A 270 -14.94 -5.66 -11.34
N SER A 271 -15.10 -4.41 -11.74
CA SER A 271 -14.17 -3.76 -12.67
C SER A 271 -13.12 -2.88 -11.98
N SER A 272 -13.31 -2.54 -10.69
CA SER A 272 -12.50 -1.53 -10.00
C SER A 272 -11.41 -2.13 -9.12
N PHE A 273 -10.34 -1.37 -8.87
CA PHE A 273 -9.31 -1.73 -7.90
C PHE A 273 -9.87 -1.89 -6.47
N ILE A 274 -10.87 -1.07 -6.10
CA ILE A 274 -11.53 -1.13 -4.78
C ILE A 274 -12.31 -2.44 -4.62
N GLY A 275 -13.01 -2.88 -5.67
CA GLY A 275 -13.69 -4.18 -5.68
C GLY A 275 -12.71 -5.34 -5.51
N ASP A 276 -11.55 -5.28 -6.15
CA ASP A 276 -10.48 -6.26 -5.92
C ASP A 276 -9.98 -6.22 -4.46
N CYS A 277 -9.86 -5.03 -3.84
CA CYS A 277 -9.47 -4.93 -2.43
C CYS A 277 -10.47 -5.65 -1.52
N PHE A 278 -11.77 -5.50 -1.78
CA PHE A 278 -12.82 -6.22 -1.05
C PHE A 278 -12.65 -7.73 -1.18
N LEU A 279 -12.49 -8.24 -2.42
CA LEU A 279 -12.30 -9.67 -2.66
C LEU A 279 -11.01 -10.19 -2.02
N VAL A 280 -9.94 -9.40 -1.93
CA VAL A 280 -8.74 -9.79 -1.18
C VAL A 280 -9.03 -9.88 0.32
N LEU A 281 -9.72 -8.89 0.90
CA LEU A 281 -10.00 -8.84 2.34
C LEU A 281 -11.03 -9.88 2.79
N ALA A 282 -11.91 -10.33 1.89
CA ALA A 282 -12.86 -11.41 2.14
C ALA A 282 -12.27 -12.82 1.92
N ALA A 283 -11.05 -12.92 1.39
CA ALA A 283 -10.41 -14.20 1.14
C ALA A 283 -10.01 -14.91 2.45
N SER A 284 -10.06 -16.24 2.44
CA SER A 284 -9.55 -17.07 3.55
C SER A 284 -8.02 -17.09 3.64
N GLN A 285 -7.35 -16.69 2.54
CA GLN A 285 -5.91 -16.62 2.39
C GLN A 285 -5.59 -15.71 1.19
N TYR A 286 -4.54 -14.92 1.30
CA TYR A 286 -3.96 -14.20 0.18
C TYR A 286 -2.61 -14.81 -0.24
N PHE A 287 -2.36 -14.86 -1.54
CA PHE A 287 -1.11 -15.29 -2.12
C PHE A 287 -0.64 -14.31 -3.20
N SER A 288 0.67 -14.03 -3.26
CA SER A 288 1.25 -13.29 -4.38
C SER A 288 2.72 -13.64 -4.59
N TYR A 289 3.12 -13.82 -5.85
CA TYR A 289 4.50 -13.94 -6.26
C TYR A 289 4.99 -12.62 -6.90
N LEU A 290 6.20 -12.19 -6.56
CA LEU A 290 6.79 -10.90 -6.96
C LEU A 290 5.94 -9.66 -6.62
N ALA A 291 5.27 -9.71 -5.46
CA ALA A 291 4.43 -8.69 -4.82
C ALA A 291 4.15 -7.37 -5.58
N GLY A 292 2.87 -7.01 -5.65
CA GLY A 292 2.38 -5.78 -6.29
C GLY A 292 1.85 -4.74 -5.31
N GLY A 293 1.21 -3.70 -5.86
CA GLY A 293 0.46 -2.73 -5.05
C GLY A 293 -0.66 -3.39 -4.25
N MET A 294 -1.34 -4.37 -4.85
CA MET A 294 -2.42 -5.14 -4.20
C MET A 294 -1.96 -5.86 -2.93
N SER A 295 -0.70 -6.30 -2.85
CA SER A 295 -0.18 -6.97 -1.67
C SER A 295 -0.19 -6.08 -0.42
N SER A 296 -0.20 -4.75 -0.59
CA SER A 296 -0.36 -3.83 0.54
C SER A 296 -1.70 -3.97 1.24
N VAL A 297 -2.77 -4.34 0.53
CA VAL A 297 -4.11 -4.56 1.12
C VAL A 297 -4.04 -5.72 2.11
N ALA A 298 -3.51 -6.87 1.69
CA ALA A 298 -3.34 -8.04 2.54
C ALA A 298 -2.41 -7.74 3.74
N MET A 299 -1.25 -7.11 3.48
CA MET A 299 -0.25 -6.81 4.51
C MET A 299 -0.71 -5.78 5.56
N LEU A 300 -1.71 -4.96 5.24
CA LEU A 300 -2.30 -3.95 6.12
C LEU A 300 -3.64 -4.41 6.72
N SER A 301 -3.90 -5.71 6.70
CA SER A 301 -5.13 -6.36 7.20
C SER A 301 -4.81 -7.50 8.18
N LYS A 302 -5.86 -8.18 8.65
CA LYS A 302 -5.75 -9.39 9.46
C LYS A 302 -5.80 -10.70 8.67
N ILE A 303 -5.99 -10.65 7.36
CA ILE A 303 -6.14 -11.89 6.58
C ILE A 303 -4.83 -12.69 6.59
N PRO A 304 -4.87 -14.02 6.60
CA PRO A 304 -3.70 -14.84 6.36
C PRO A 304 -3.09 -14.53 4.99
N TYR A 305 -1.77 -14.46 4.89
CA TYR A 305 -1.10 -14.20 3.61
C TYR A 305 0.25 -14.88 3.46
N ILE A 306 0.59 -15.23 2.21
CA ILE A 306 1.93 -15.63 1.78
C ILE A 306 2.32 -14.72 0.62
N VAL A 307 3.33 -13.88 0.84
CA VAL A 307 3.80 -12.93 -0.18
C VAL A 307 5.26 -13.16 -0.46
N TYR A 308 5.58 -13.61 -1.66
CA TYR A 308 6.95 -13.63 -2.16
C TYR A 308 7.26 -12.28 -2.77
N ALA A 309 8.17 -11.52 -2.16
CA ALA A 309 8.50 -10.16 -2.60
C ALA A 309 10.00 -10.00 -2.72
N ARG A 310 10.48 -9.55 -3.89
CA ARG A 310 11.88 -9.14 -4.02
C ARG A 310 12.18 -8.12 -2.94
N HIS A 311 13.29 -8.32 -2.26
CA HIS A 311 13.69 -7.47 -1.18
C HIS A 311 13.91 -6.05 -1.67
N SER A 312 12.92 -5.19 -1.42
CA SER A 312 13.25 -3.80 -1.17
C SER A 312 13.98 -3.74 0.19
N THR A 313 14.57 -2.60 0.51
CA THR A 313 15.37 -2.34 1.71
C THR A 313 14.70 -2.62 3.06
N ALA A 314 13.46 -3.12 3.06
CA ALA A 314 12.73 -3.68 4.19
C ALA A 314 13.36 -4.94 4.83
N LYS A 315 14.33 -5.61 4.20
CA LYS A 315 15.05 -6.78 4.80
C LYS A 315 15.66 -6.42 6.17
N SER A 316 16.10 -5.18 6.36
CA SER A 316 16.62 -4.68 7.65
C SER A 316 15.60 -4.65 8.80
N HIS A 317 14.32 -4.92 8.51
CA HIS A 317 13.23 -4.76 9.47
C HIS A 317 12.30 -5.98 9.57
N GLN A 318 12.54 -7.05 8.81
CA GLN A 318 11.80 -8.29 8.94
C GLN A 318 12.40 -9.14 10.06
N LYS A 319 11.60 -9.50 11.06
CA LYS A 319 11.98 -10.47 12.10
C LYS A 319 11.13 -11.71 11.92
N ASN A 320 11.77 -12.82 11.56
CA ASN A 320 11.14 -14.12 11.34
C ASN A 320 10.06 -14.08 10.24
N GLY A 321 10.36 -13.48 9.07
CA GLY A 321 9.43 -13.44 7.92
C GLY A 321 8.25 -12.47 8.06
N ARG A 322 8.15 -11.72 9.16
CA ARG A 322 7.04 -10.78 9.41
C ARG A 322 7.40 -9.34 9.04
N MET A 323 6.49 -8.68 8.31
CA MET A 323 6.64 -7.29 7.87
C MET A 323 6.39 -6.29 9.01
N PHE A 324 5.29 -6.49 9.74
CA PHE A 324 4.86 -5.60 10.83
C PHE A 324 4.90 -6.31 12.19
N ALA A 325 4.94 -5.51 13.27
CA ALA A 325 4.95 -6.06 14.62
C ALA A 325 3.64 -6.79 14.96
N PHE A 326 2.53 -6.34 14.37
CA PHE A 326 1.20 -6.94 14.54
C PHE A 326 0.97 -8.19 13.69
N SER A 327 1.85 -8.49 12.73
CA SER A 327 1.64 -9.62 11.83
C SER A 327 1.61 -10.94 12.60
N ALA A 328 0.60 -11.77 12.31
CA ALA A 328 0.44 -13.10 12.86
C ALA A 328 1.43 -14.12 12.23
N HIS A 329 1.44 -15.36 12.73
CA HIS A 329 2.33 -16.42 12.21
C HIS A 329 1.97 -16.90 10.81
N ASN A 330 0.71 -16.75 10.39
CA ASN A 330 0.21 -17.07 9.05
C ASN A 330 0.25 -15.88 8.08
N GLN A 331 1.03 -14.84 8.42
CA GLN A 331 1.17 -13.60 7.66
C GLN A 331 2.65 -13.41 7.29
N THR A 332 3.06 -14.10 6.24
CA THR A 332 4.47 -14.31 5.92
C THR A 332 4.87 -13.60 4.64
N VAL A 333 6.05 -12.96 4.68
CA VAL A 333 6.71 -12.36 3.52
C VAL A 333 8.04 -13.07 3.32
N LEU A 334 8.22 -13.69 2.16
CA LEU A 334 9.34 -14.56 1.83
C LEU A 334 10.15 -14.02 0.63
N ASP A 335 11.39 -14.49 0.50
CA ASP A 335 12.24 -14.23 -0.66
C ASP A 335 11.71 -15.03 -1.86
N PRO A 336 11.51 -14.45 -3.06
CA PRO A 336 11.14 -15.20 -4.25
C PRO A 336 12.03 -16.41 -4.53
N GLU A 337 13.32 -16.35 -4.21
CA GLU A 337 14.24 -17.49 -4.35
C GLU A 337 13.80 -18.71 -3.53
N GLU A 338 13.08 -18.50 -2.41
CA GLU A 338 12.55 -19.60 -1.59
C GLU A 338 11.44 -20.34 -2.32
N PHE A 339 10.56 -19.61 -3.02
CA PHE A 339 9.56 -20.23 -3.89
C PHE A 339 10.21 -20.99 -5.04
N GLU A 340 11.21 -20.38 -5.70
CA GLU A 340 11.94 -21.02 -6.78
C GLU A 340 12.64 -22.32 -6.33
N LYS A 341 13.22 -22.33 -5.13
CA LYS A 341 13.81 -23.54 -4.52
C LYS A 341 12.76 -24.61 -4.23
N GLN A 342 11.61 -24.22 -3.68
CA GLN A 342 10.49 -25.15 -3.46
C GLN A 342 10.07 -25.80 -4.79
N MET A 343 9.91 -24.99 -5.84
CA MET A 343 9.57 -25.49 -7.18
C MET A 343 10.62 -26.45 -7.75
N ALA A 344 11.91 -26.10 -7.65
CA ALA A 344 13.01 -26.94 -8.13
C ALA A 344 13.13 -28.27 -7.35
N SER A 345 12.76 -28.28 -6.06
CA SER A 345 12.86 -29.46 -5.21
C SER A 345 11.82 -30.55 -5.45
N GLY A 346 10.90 -30.35 -6.40
CA GLY A 346 10.03 -31.42 -6.90
C GLY A 346 8.54 -31.28 -6.60
N PHE A 347 8.04 -30.08 -6.29
CA PHE A 347 6.60 -29.81 -6.37
C PHE A 347 6.01 -30.10 -7.78
N ALA A 348 6.86 -30.15 -8.82
CA ALA A 348 6.47 -30.50 -10.19
C ALA A 348 6.30 -32.02 -10.46
N LYS A 349 6.47 -32.90 -9.46
CA LYS A 349 6.32 -34.36 -9.62
C LYS A 349 5.03 -34.94 -9.03
N ALA A 350 4.15 -34.11 -8.48
CA ALA A 350 2.79 -34.47 -8.05
C ALA A 350 1.80 -33.88 -9.04
#